data_AF-A0A7S4Q1E7-F1
#
_entry.id   AF-A0A7S4Q1E7-F1
#
_cell.length_a   1.000
_cell.length_b   1.000
_cell.length_c   1.000
_cell.angle_alpha   90.00
_cell.angle_beta   90.00
_cell.angle_gamma   90.00
#
_symmetry.space_group_name_H-M   'P 1'
#
loop_
_entity.id
_entity.type
_entity.pdbx_description
1 polymer ?
#
loop_
_entity_poly.entity_id
_entity_poly.type
_entity_poly.pdbx_seq_one_letter_code
_entity_poly.pdbx_strand_id
1 'polypeptide(L)'
;LECGSSPAGAALPPHRRAGPARRLPPGRMAAGSRSRACALLWAHQVLVLDLIVLGFVGVSSMADPGGLARSVQEGTSASEGGAAVSRLDRDLARSTAPAALAVAFLCARSLWRSLSSKRDALVVMVVFHGCNLLVLCLQLWEDLGGDSGAKLSELLRRLPSSKVAAVNIAVGLAVLVGNALAVACCDHALAVAGRPSAGRALAGTGSTDSDASQDAGRESRKEK
;
A
#
# COMPACT_ATOMS: atom_id res chain seq x y z
N LEU A 1 20.41 12.80 47.08
CA LEU A 1 21.85 12.98 47.39
C LEU A 1 22.56 11.70 47.01
N GLU A 2 22.92 11.57 45.73
CA GLU A 2 23.91 10.60 45.28
C GLU A 2 24.83 11.34 44.31
N CYS A 3 26.05 11.57 44.80
CA CYS A 3 27.21 11.99 44.03
C CYS A 3 27.77 10.79 43.28
N GLY A 4 28.13 10.96 42.01
CA GLY A 4 28.90 9.98 41.25
C GLY A 4 29.19 10.52 39.86
N SER A 5 30.33 11.21 39.71
CA SER A 5 31.56 10.69 39.10
C SER A 5 31.66 11.07 37.62
N SER A 6 32.40 12.16 37.38
CA SER A 6 32.75 12.69 36.06
C SER A 6 33.97 11.95 35.53
N PRO A 7 33.91 11.28 34.35
CA PRO A 7 35.09 10.73 33.72
C PRO A 7 35.83 11.82 32.94
N ALA A 8 37.06 12.04 33.36
CA ALA A 8 38.03 12.91 32.73
C ALA A 8 38.57 12.33 31.42
N GLY A 9 38.87 13.23 30.47
CA GLY A 9 39.99 13.09 29.54
C GLY A 9 39.82 12.14 28.36
N ALA A 10 39.09 12.58 27.32
CA ALA A 10 39.23 12.00 25.98
C ALA A 10 40.19 12.87 25.13
N ALA A 11 41.33 12.28 24.77
CA ALA A 11 42.33 12.89 23.91
C ALA A 11 41.76 13.25 22.52
N LEU A 12 42.04 14.48 22.08
CA LEU A 12 41.66 14.97 20.74
C LEU A 12 42.36 14.13 19.65
N PRO A 13 41.62 13.52 18.71
CA PRO A 13 42.22 12.76 17.63
C PRO A 13 42.98 13.67 16.63
N PRO A 14 44.04 13.16 16.00
CA PRO A 14 44.90 13.95 15.12
C PRO A 14 44.14 14.44 13.88
N HIS A 15 44.38 15.71 13.53
CA HIS A 15 43.90 16.35 12.32
C HIS A 15 44.32 15.58 11.06
N ARG A 16 43.43 14.71 10.57
CA ARG A 16 43.55 14.08 9.25
C ARG A 16 43.53 15.18 8.19
N ARG A 17 44.68 15.40 7.53
CA ARG A 17 44.81 16.31 6.37
C ARG A 17 43.74 15.99 5.34
N ALA A 18 42.91 16.98 5.02
CA ALA A 18 41.90 16.90 3.99
C ALA A 18 42.56 16.62 2.63
N GLY A 19 42.36 15.41 2.11
CA GLY A 19 42.78 15.05 0.76
C GLY A 19 42.04 15.89 -0.29
N PRO A 20 42.60 16.01 -1.52
CA PRO A 20 42.01 16.81 -2.58
C PRO A 20 40.58 16.32 -2.88
N ALA A 21 39.62 17.23 -2.76
CA ALA A 21 38.21 16.98 -3.02
C ALA A 21 38.03 16.51 -4.47
N ARG A 22 37.91 15.19 -4.67
CA ARG A 22 37.43 14.62 -5.93
C ARG A 22 36.01 15.14 -6.14
N ARG A 23 35.88 16.15 -7.00
CA ARG A 23 34.60 16.71 -7.45
C ARG A 23 33.83 15.58 -8.13
N LEU A 24 32.82 15.03 -7.44
CA LEU A 24 31.89 14.09 -8.05
C LEU A 24 31.10 14.82 -9.14
N PRO A 25 30.84 14.17 -10.28
CA PRO A 25 30.10 14.78 -11.38
C PRO A 25 28.68 15.16 -10.91
N PRO A 26 28.25 16.43 -11.09
CA PRO A 26 26.99 16.95 -10.55
C PRO A 26 25.73 16.25 -11.06
N GLY A 27 25.82 15.46 -12.13
CA GLY A 27 24.66 14.82 -12.77
C GLY A 27 24.05 13.62 -12.02
N ARG A 28 24.83 12.87 -11.22
CA ARG A 28 24.32 11.60 -10.62
C ARG A 28 23.50 11.79 -9.34
N MET A 29 23.70 12.87 -8.60
CA MET A 29 22.95 13.13 -7.36
C MET A 29 21.53 13.65 -7.62
N ALA A 30 21.32 14.40 -8.70
CA ALA A 30 20.02 14.95 -9.04
C ALA A 30 19.01 13.89 -9.54
N ALA A 31 19.48 12.86 -10.26
CA ALA A 31 18.60 11.84 -10.84
C ALA A 31 17.92 10.95 -9.78
N GLY A 32 18.66 10.50 -8.76
CA GLY A 32 18.11 9.66 -7.69
C GLY A 32 17.07 10.39 -6.82
N SER A 33 17.28 11.68 -6.58
CA SER A 33 16.33 12.51 -5.82
C SER A 33 14.99 12.67 -6.53
N ARG A 34 15.00 12.83 -7.86
CA ARG A 34 13.78 13.00 -8.66
C ARG A 34 12.94 11.72 -8.74
N SER A 35 13.60 10.58 -8.94
CA SER A 35 12.92 9.27 -8.96
C SER A 35 12.21 8.98 -7.64
N ARG A 36 12.87 9.25 -6.50
CA ARG A 36 12.28 9.08 -5.17
C ARG A 36 11.09 9.99 -4.92
N ALA A 37 11.17 11.26 -5.34
CA ALA A 37 10.05 12.20 -5.22
C ALA A 37 8.86 11.76 -6.07
N CYS A 38 9.10 11.26 -7.29
CA CYS A 38 8.06 10.72 -8.17
C CYS A 38 7.36 9.49 -7.56
N ALA A 39 8.13 8.52 -7.04
CA ALA A 39 7.59 7.35 -6.36
C ALA A 39 6.74 7.72 -5.14
N LEU A 40 7.20 8.68 -4.33
CA LEU A 40 6.45 9.20 -3.19
C LEU A 40 5.16 9.88 -3.62
N LEU A 41 5.20 10.69 -4.68
CA LEU A 41 4.01 11.36 -5.21
C LEU A 41 3.00 10.34 -5.71
N TRP A 42 3.43 9.34 -6.48
CA TRP A 42 2.57 8.27 -6.98
C TRP A 42 1.91 7.49 -5.84
N ALA A 43 2.70 7.04 -4.85
CA ALA A 43 2.16 6.34 -3.68
C ALA A 43 1.15 7.21 -2.89
N HIS A 44 1.38 8.52 -2.77
CA HIS A 44 0.40 9.42 -2.17
C HIS A 44 -0.88 9.52 -2.98
N GLN A 45 -0.80 9.69 -4.30
CA GLN A 45 -1.99 9.82 -5.15
C GLN A 45 -2.88 8.58 -5.05
N VAL A 46 -2.28 7.38 -5.08
CA VAL A 46 -3.02 6.12 -4.93
C VAL A 46 -3.68 6.03 -3.55
N LEU A 47 -2.93 6.28 -2.47
CA LEU A 47 -3.48 6.24 -1.10
C LEU A 47 -4.59 7.28 -0.87
N VAL A 48 -4.50 8.48 -1.47
CA VAL A 48 -5.54 9.50 -1.39
C VAL A 48 -6.79 9.07 -2.16
N LEU A 49 -6.62 8.50 -3.35
CA LEU A 49 -7.74 7.97 -4.11
C LEU A 49 -8.46 6.85 -3.34
N ASP A 50 -7.70 5.89 -2.81
CA ASP A 50 -8.23 4.79 -2.00
C ASP A 50 -8.95 5.30 -0.76
N LEU A 51 -8.37 6.29 -0.07
CA LEU A 51 -9.00 6.96 1.08
C LEU A 51 -10.36 7.56 0.73
N ILE A 52 -10.45 8.28 -0.41
CA ILE A 52 -11.68 8.94 -0.84
C ILE A 52 -12.74 7.88 -1.20
N VAL A 53 -12.37 6.90 -2.01
CA VAL A 53 -13.30 5.86 -2.49
C VAL A 53 -13.80 5.01 -1.31
N LEU A 54 -12.90 4.49 -0.47
CA LEU A 54 -13.29 3.65 0.66
C LEU A 54 -14.00 4.43 1.75
N GLY A 55 -13.59 5.68 2.00
CA GLY A 55 -14.29 6.57 2.92
C GLY A 55 -15.72 6.84 2.46
N PHE A 56 -15.91 7.14 1.18
CA PHE A 56 -17.24 7.33 0.60
C PHE A 56 -18.10 6.06 0.68
N VAL A 57 -17.55 4.91 0.29
CA VAL A 57 -18.26 3.62 0.38
C VAL A 57 -18.63 3.32 1.83
N GLY A 58 -17.70 3.48 2.77
CA GLY A 58 -17.92 3.21 4.19
C GLY A 58 -19.00 4.12 4.80
N VAL A 59 -18.95 5.42 4.55
CA VAL A 59 -19.97 6.37 5.03
C VAL A 59 -21.33 6.09 4.39
N SER A 60 -21.37 5.85 3.07
CA SER A 60 -22.62 5.55 2.36
C SER A 60 -23.26 4.25 2.86
N SER A 61 -22.45 3.22 3.15
CA SER A 61 -22.89 1.96 3.74
C SER A 61 -23.55 2.12 5.11
N MET A 62 -23.12 3.11 5.90
CA MET A 62 -23.73 3.41 7.20
C MET A 62 -24.96 4.30 7.09
N ALA A 63 -24.91 5.32 6.21
CA ALA A 63 -25.95 6.33 6.07
C ALA A 63 -27.18 5.81 5.32
N ASP A 64 -26.95 5.07 4.22
CA ASP A 64 -28.01 4.47 3.40
C ASP A 64 -27.57 3.10 2.84
N PRO A 65 -27.55 2.04 3.69
CA PRO A 65 -27.20 0.69 3.25
C PRO A 65 -28.15 0.16 2.17
N GLY A 66 -29.40 0.62 2.16
CA GLY A 66 -30.40 0.21 1.17
C GLY A 66 -30.11 0.81 -0.22
N GLY A 67 -29.76 2.09 -0.28
CA GLY A 67 -29.33 2.75 -1.51
C GLY A 67 -28.05 2.16 -2.08
N LEU A 68 -27.07 1.85 -1.22
CA LEU A 68 -25.83 1.19 -1.66
C LEU A 68 -26.09 -0.22 -2.20
N ALA A 69 -26.85 -1.05 -1.48
CA ALA A 69 -27.22 -2.38 -1.94
C ALA A 69 -27.97 -2.32 -3.28
N ARG A 70 -28.88 -1.35 -3.44
CA ARG A 70 -29.57 -1.12 -4.71
C ARG A 70 -28.61 -0.70 -5.81
N SER A 71 -27.67 0.20 -5.55
CA SER A 71 -26.67 0.64 -6.54
C SER A 71 -25.76 -0.51 -6.98
N VAL A 72 -25.34 -1.38 -6.05
CA VAL A 72 -24.58 -2.59 -6.37
C VAL A 72 -25.44 -3.54 -7.21
N GLN A 73 -26.69 -3.77 -6.81
CA GLN A 73 -27.63 -4.63 -7.54
C GLN A 73 -27.92 -4.10 -8.95
N GLU A 74 -28.11 -2.80 -9.12
CA GLU A 74 -28.23 -2.14 -10.43
C GLU A 74 -26.95 -2.29 -11.27
N GLY A 75 -25.80 -2.33 -10.61
CA GLY A 75 -24.50 -2.54 -11.25
C GLY A 75 -24.23 -3.99 -11.67
N THR A 76 -24.80 -4.97 -10.96
CA THR A 76 -24.60 -6.40 -11.24
C THR A 76 -25.72 -7.01 -12.10
N SER A 77 -26.95 -6.53 -11.96
CA SER A 77 -28.12 -7.12 -12.61
C SER A 77 -28.34 -6.53 -13.99
N ALA A 78 -28.41 -7.38 -15.02
CA ALA A 78 -28.94 -7.00 -16.33
C ALA A 78 -30.48 -6.87 -16.25
N SER A 79 -30.97 -5.76 -15.71
CA SER A 79 -32.30 -5.17 -16.01
C SER A 79 -33.59 -6.01 -15.82
N GLU A 80 -33.60 -7.22 -15.27
CA GLU A 80 -34.88 -7.94 -15.06
C GLU A 80 -35.47 -7.70 -13.67
N GLY A 81 -36.20 -6.58 -13.59
CA GLY A 81 -37.41 -6.48 -12.79
C GLY A 81 -37.23 -6.27 -11.30
N GLY A 82 -36.88 -5.04 -10.89
CA GLY A 82 -37.33 -4.39 -9.64
C GLY A 82 -37.36 -5.24 -8.36
N ALA A 83 -36.47 -6.24 -8.24
CA ALA A 83 -36.49 -7.14 -7.11
C ALA A 83 -36.18 -6.33 -5.86
N ALA A 84 -37.06 -6.43 -4.86
CA ALA A 84 -36.90 -5.69 -3.63
C ALA A 84 -35.58 -6.08 -2.97
N VAL A 85 -34.72 -5.10 -2.69
CA VAL A 85 -33.46 -5.27 -1.94
C VAL A 85 -33.74 -6.10 -0.70
N SER A 86 -33.12 -7.28 -0.62
CA SER A 86 -33.39 -8.22 0.45
C SER A 86 -32.87 -7.67 1.79
N ARG A 87 -33.41 -8.17 2.90
CA ARG A 87 -32.88 -7.84 4.23
C ARG A 87 -31.40 -8.23 4.35
N LEU A 88 -31.02 -9.35 3.73
CA LEU A 88 -29.66 -9.85 3.70
C LEU A 88 -28.71 -8.87 3.00
N ASP A 89 -29.12 -8.28 1.88
CA ASP A 89 -28.29 -7.31 1.15
C ASP A 89 -27.98 -6.06 1.98
N ARG A 90 -28.96 -5.59 2.77
CA ARG A 90 -28.74 -4.46 3.68
C ARG A 90 -27.81 -4.82 4.83
N ASP A 91 -27.96 -6.01 5.40
CA ASP A 91 -27.10 -6.47 6.49
C ASP A 91 -25.66 -6.68 5.99
N LEU A 92 -25.50 -7.21 4.78
CA LEU A 92 -24.21 -7.31 4.09
C LEU A 92 -23.60 -5.92 3.85
N ALA A 93 -24.34 -4.99 3.23
CA ALA A 93 -23.87 -3.62 3.01
C ALA A 93 -23.48 -2.92 4.32
N ARG A 94 -24.24 -3.15 5.40
CA ARG A 94 -23.91 -2.58 6.70
C ARG A 94 -22.65 -3.21 7.31
N SER A 95 -22.43 -4.50 7.07
CA SER A 95 -21.24 -5.22 7.57
C SER A 95 -19.94 -4.87 6.82
N THR A 96 -20.03 -4.38 5.58
CA THR A 96 -18.85 -3.94 4.82
C THR A 96 -18.37 -2.55 5.25
N ALA A 97 -19.23 -1.75 5.87
CA ALA A 97 -18.90 -0.38 6.30
C ALA A 97 -17.69 -0.30 7.26
N PRO A 98 -17.62 -1.09 8.36
CA PRO A 98 -16.48 -1.05 9.27
C PRO A 98 -15.17 -1.45 8.59
N ALA A 99 -15.21 -2.43 7.67
CA ALA A 99 -14.03 -2.87 6.93
C ALA A 99 -13.53 -1.75 6.00
N ALA A 100 -14.43 -1.15 5.20
CA ALA A 100 -14.08 -0.05 4.31
C ALA A 100 -13.51 1.16 5.08
N LEU A 101 -14.12 1.53 6.22
CA LEU A 101 -13.63 2.62 7.06
C LEU A 101 -12.29 2.29 7.72
N ALA A 102 -12.09 1.07 8.21
CA ALA A 102 -10.81 0.66 8.80
C ALA A 102 -9.67 0.78 7.78
N VAL A 103 -9.91 0.36 6.54
CA VAL A 103 -8.93 0.48 5.46
C VAL A 103 -8.75 1.95 5.05
N ALA A 104 -9.81 2.75 4.99
CA ALA A 104 -9.71 4.20 4.78
C ALA A 104 -8.85 4.88 5.86
N PHE A 105 -9.06 4.56 7.14
CA PHE A 105 -8.23 5.06 8.24
C PHE A 105 -6.77 4.61 8.14
N LEU A 106 -6.52 3.38 7.66
CA LEU A 106 -5.17 2.90 7.38
C LEU A 106 -4.49 3.75 6.29
N CYS A 107 -5.19 4.07 5.21
CA CYS A 107 -4.71 4.99 4.17
C CYS A 107 -4.44 6.39 4.72
N ALA A 108 -5.39 6.98 5.46
CA ALA A 108 -5.21 8.29 6.07
C ALA A 108 -3.99 8.33 7.00
N ARG A 109 -3.79 7.30 7.82
CA ARG A 109 -2.65 7.20 8.73
C ARG A 109 -1.33 7.05 7.95
N SER A 110 -1.30 6.25 6.89
CA SER A 110 -0.07 6.00 6.13
C SER A 110 0.39 7.23 5.33
N LEU A 111 -0.53 8.17 5.01
CA LEU A 111 -0.18 9.45 4.37
C LEU A 111 0.85 10.27 5.17
N TRP A 112 0.88 10.16 6.49
CA TRP A 112 1.81 10.89 7.36
C TRP A 112 3.03 10.08 7.81
N ARG A 113 3.17 8.85 7.32
CA ARG A 113 4.20 7.90 7.79
C ARG A 113 5.35 7.75 6.80
N SER A 114 6.36 6.99 7.22
CA SER A 114 7.51 6.65 6.39
C SER A 114 7.10 5.91 5.11
N LEU A 115 7.99 5.89 4.13
CA LEU A 115 7.78 5.19 2.86
C LEU A 115 7.56 3.68 3.05
N SER A 116 8.22 3.06 4.05
CA SER A 116 7.96 1.66 4.42
C SER A 116 6.51 1.45 4.90
N SER A 117 6.01 2.33 5.77
CA SER A 117 4.63 2.26 6.25
C SER A 117 3.60 2.50 5.14
N LYS A 118 3.91 3.35 4.16
CA LYS A 118 3.07 3.52 2.95
C LYS A 118 3.02 2.24 2.13
N ARG A 119 4.17 1.61 1.90
CA ARG A 119 4.26 0.32 1.20
C ARG A 119 3.40 -0.73 1.90
N ASP A 120 3.54 -0.86 3.21
CA ASP A 120 2.79 -1.87 3.96
C ASP A 120 1.27 -1.64 3.88
N ALA A 121 0.82 -0.38 3.92
CA ALA A 121 -0.58 -0.04 3.67
C ALA A 121 -1.03 -0.39 2.24
N LEU A 122 -0.22 -0.07 1.22
CA LEU A 122 -0.50 -0.41 -0.17
C LEU A 122 -0.55 -1.93 -0.40
N VAL A 123 0.26 -2.73 0.31
CA VAL A 123 0.17 -4.20 0.26
C VAL A 123 -1.18 -4.68 0.80
N VAL A 124 -1.66 -4.10 1.90
CA VAL A 124 -3.01 -4.38 2.42
C VAL A 124 -4.07 -4.00 1.38
N MET A 125 -3.91 -2.87 0.68
CA MET A 125 -4.81 -2.46 -0.41
C MET A 125 -4.81 -3.46 -1.57
N VAL A 126 -3.64 -3.95 -2.00
CA VAL A 126 -3.52 -4.98 -3.05
C VAL A 126 -4.29 -6.23 -2.66
N VAL A 127 -4.14 -6.71 -1.42
CA VAL A 127 -4.85 -7.90 -0.94
C VAL A 127 -6.36 -7.64 -0.89
N PHE A 128 -6.77 -6.50 -0.32
CA PHE A 128 -8.18 -6.12 -0.20
C PHE A 128 -8.87 -6.03 -1.57
N HIS A 129 -8.28 -5.30 -2.53
CA HIS A 129 -8.82 -5.20 -3.89
C HIS A 129 -8.71 -6.50 -4.67
N GLY A 130 -7.65 -7.29 -4.45
CA GLY A 130 -7.50 -8.61 -5.05
C GLY A 130 -8.61 -9.58 -4.63
N CYS A 131 -8.97 -9.60 -3.34
CA CYS A 131 -10.10 -10.38 -2.83
C CYS A 131 -11.44 -9.90 -3.43
N ASN A 132 -11.67 -8.59 -3.50
CA ASN A 132 -12.88 -8.04 -4.11
C ASN A 132 -12.98 -8.39 -5.60
N LEU A 133 -11.87 -8.31 -6.34
CA LEU A 133 -11.82 -8.69 -7.75
C LEU A 133 -12.06 -10.19 -7.94
N LEU A 134 -11.51 -11.03 -7.05
CA LEU A 134 -11.76 -12.48 -7.08
C LEU A 134 -13.25 -12.79 -6.90
N VAL A 135 -13.93 -12.13 -5.96
CA VAL A 135 -15.38 -12.29 -5.76
C VAL A 135 -16.15 -11.89 -7.01
N LEU A 136 -15.81 -10.76 -7.64
CA LEU A 136 -16.44 -10.33 -8.90
C LEU A 136 -16.21 -11.34 -10.03
N CYS A 137 -15.00 -11.89 -10.13
CA CYS A 137 -14.68 -12.93 -11.12
C CYS A 137 -15.44 -14.23 -10.86
N LEU A 138 -15.64 -14.63 -9.60
CA LEU A 138 -16.42 -15.81 -9.24
C LEU A 138 -17.91 -15.63 -9.56
N GLN A 139 -18.48 -14.47 -9.27
CA GLN A 139 -19.86 -14.14 -9.67
C GLN A 139 -20.02 -14.19 -11.19
N LEU A 140 -19.10 -13.57 -11.92
CA LEU A 140 -19.10 -13.65 -13.38
C LEU A 140 -18.96 -15.11 -13.84
N TRP A 141 -18.12 -15.91 -13.19
CA TRP A 141 -17.96 -17.32 -13.55
C TRP A 141 -19.25 -18.13 -13.35
N GLU A 142 -19.97 -17.91 -12.25
CA GLU A 142 -21.27 -18.52 -11.97
C GLU A 142 -22.33 -18.11 -13.02
N ASP A 143 -22.40 -16.82 -13.36
CA ASP A 143 -23.30 -16.29 -14.37
C ASP A 143 -23.05 -16.88 -15.77
N LEU A 144 -21.81 -17.26 -16.06
CA LEU A 144 -21.44 -17.90 -17.31
C LEU A 144 -21.77 -19.41 -17.37
N GLY A 145 -22.42 -19.94 -16.33
CA GLY A 145 -23.05 -21.26 -16.34
C GLY A 145 -22.13 -22.43 -15.99
N GLY A 146 -20.95 -22.20 -15.41
CA GLY A 146 -20.10 -23.22 -14.77
C GLY A 146 -19.54 -24.36 -15.65
N ASP A 147 -20.06 -24.57 -16.87
CA ASP A 147 -19.72 -25.69 -17.75
C ASP A 147 -18.44 -25.39 -18.55
N SER A 148 -17.31 -25.63 -17.88
CA SER A 148 -16.05 -26.18 -18.40
C SER A 148 -15.59 -25.72 -19.80
N GLY A 149 -14.82 -24.62 -19.82
CA GLY A 149 -13.59 -24.44 -20.63
C GLY A 149 -13.66 -24.35 -22.16
N ALA A 150 -14.67 -24.91 -22.83
CA ALA A 150 -14.66 -25.08 -24.28
C ALA A 150 -15.14 -23.86 -25.09
N LYS A 151 -15.60 -22.79 -24.43
CA LYS A 151 -16.22 -21.64 -25.10
C LYS A 151 -15.78 -20.27 -24.59
N LEU A 152 -14.55 -20.11 -24.09
CA LEU A 152 -14.02 -18.80 -23.69
C LEU A 152 -14.07 -17.78 -24.85
N SER A 153 -13.82 -18.24 -26.09
CA SER A 153 -13.87 -17.40 -27.29
C SER A 153 -15.31 -17.01 -27.70
N GLU A 154 -16.28 -17.91 -27.55
CA GLU A 154 -17.70 -17.63 -27.78
C GLU A 154 -18.30 -16.75 -26.67
N LEU A 155 -17.78 -16.91 -25.44
CA LEU A 155 -18.09 -16.08 -24.26
C LEU A 155 -17.55 -14.66 -24.42
N LEU A 156 -16.30 -14.49 -24.85
CA LEU A 156 -15.73 -13.18 -25.23
C LEU A 156 -16.57 -12.49 -26.31
N ARG A 157 -17.24 -13.26 -27.17
CA ARG A 157 -18.15 -12.76 -28.20
C ARG A 157 -19.57 -12.47 -27.69
N ARG A 158 -20.00 -13.12 -26.60
CA ARG A 158 -21.31 -12.95 -25.91
C ARG A 158 -21.27 -12.07 -24.66
N LEU A 159 -20.12 -11.48 -24.36
CA LEU A 159 -19.94 -10.43 -23.37
C LEU A 159 -20.71 -9.09 -23.59
N PRO A 160 -21.53 -8.81 -24.65
CA PRO A 160 -22.24 -7.53 -24.73
C PRO A 160 -23.39 -7.33 -23.72
N SER A 161 -23.85 -8.35 -22.98
CA SER A 161 -25.11 -8.23 -22.22
C SER A 161 -24.99 -7.51 -20.88
N SER A 162 -23.83 -7.48 -20.21
CA SER A 162 -23.64 -6.69 -18.98
C SER A 162 -22.39 -5.80 -19.09
N LYS A 163 -22.49 -4.73 -19.89
CA LYS A 163 -21.46 -3.68 -20.00
C LYS A 163 -20.92 -3.23 -18.63
N VAL A 164 -21.77 -3.25 -17.60
CA VAL A 164 -21.42 -2.83 -16.24
C VAL A 164 -20.50 -3.81 -15.53
N ALA A 165 -20.70 -5.12 -15.64
CA ALA A 165 -19.82 -6.12 -15.02
C ALA A 165 -18.40 -6.05 -15.60
N ALA A 166 -18.29 -5.94 -16.93
CA ALA A 166 -17.00 -5.76 -17.60
C ALA A 166 -16.29 -4.46 -17.15
N VAL A 167 -17.04 -3.37 -17.00
CA VAL A 167 -16.50 -2.10 -16.47
C VAL A 167 -16.04 -2.26 -15.03
N ASN A 168 -16.82 -2.92 -14.16
CA ASN A 168 -16.45 -3.15 -12.76
C ASN A 168 -15.16 -3.98 -12.63
N ILE A 169 -15.01 -5.03 -13.45
CA ILE A 169 -13.78 -5.83 -13.50
C ILE A 169 -12.62 -4.99 -14.02
N ALA A 170 -12.80 -4.21 -15.08
CA ALA A 170 -11.75 -3.35 -15.62
C ALA A 170 -11.31 -2.29 -14.60
N VAL A 171 -12.25 -1.66 -13.89
CA VAL A 171 -11.98 -0.70 -12.82
C VAL A 171 -11.26 -1.40 -11.65
N GLY A 172 -11.76 -2.56 -11.22
CA GLY A 172 -11.12 -3.35 -10.15
C GLY A 172 -9.69 -3.75 -10.49
N LEU A 173 -9.44 -4.18 -11.73
CA LEU A 173 -8.11 -4.50 -12.23
C LEU A 173 -7.22 -3.26 -12.29
N ALA A 174 -7.73 -2.13 -12.77
CA ALA A 174 -6.98 -0.87 -12.83
C ALA A 174 -6.56 -0.39 -11.44
N VAL A 175 -7.45 -0.46 -10.45
CA VAL A 175 -7.15 -0.12 -9.05
C VAL A 175 -6.11 -1.07 -8.45
N LEU A 176 -6.24 -2.38 -8.72
CA LEU A 176 -5.27 -3.39 -8.27
C LEU A 176 -3.88 -3.14 -8.85
N VAL A 177 -3.80 -2.88 -10.17
CA VAL A 177 -2.54 -2.56 -10.86
C VAL A 177 -1.95 -1.25 -10.34
N GLY A 178 -2.75 -0.21 -10.14
CA GLY A 178 -2.30 1.07 -9.58
C GLY A 178 -1.65 0.90 -8.21
N ASN A 179 -2.28 0.12 -7.34
CA ASN A 179 -1.76 -0.25 -6.02
C ASN A 179 -0.47 -1.07 -6.11
N ALA A 180 -0.42 -2.11 -6.95
CA ALA A 180 0.77 -2.93 -7.14
C ALA A 180 1.97 -2.13 -7.69
N LEU A 181 1.72 -1.22 -8.64
CA LEU A 181 2.73 -0.29 -9.15
C LEU A 181 3.23 0.64 -8.06
N ALA A 182 2.34 1.14 -7.19
CA ALA A 182 2.74 1.96 -6.05
C ALA A 182 3.62 1.21 -5.04
N VAL A 183 3.35 -0.08 -4.79
CA VAL A 183 4.23 -0.96 -3.99
C VAL A 183 5.61 -1.07 -4.65
N ALA A 184 5.67 -1.39 -5.94
CA ALA A 184 6.93 -1.51 -6.69
C ALA A 184 7.74 -0.20 -6.69
N CYS A 185 7.06 0.95 -6.83
CA CYS A 185 7.68 2.27 -6.70
C CYS A 185 8.27 2.49 -5.29
N CYS A 186 7.56 2.05 -4.24
CA CYS A 186 8.07 2.15 -2.88
C CYS A 186 9.31 1.27 -2.66
N ASP A 187 9.28 0.01 -3.10
CA ASP A 187 10.43 -0.89 -2.98
C ASP A 187 11.65 -0.38 -3.74
N HIS A 188 11.44 0.17 -4.94
CA HIS A 188 12.51 0.82 -5.70
C HIS A 188 13.12 2.00 -4.92
N ALA A 189 12.28 2.86 -4.34
CA ALA A 189 12.74 4.01 -3.55
C ALA A 189 13.49 3.59 -2.27
N LEU A 190 13.05 2.52 -1.58
CA LEU A 190 13.75 1.96 -0.43
C LEU A 190 15.11 1.37 -0.83
N ALA A 191 15.16 0.62 -1.92
CA ALA A 191 16.40 0.02 -2.42
C ALA A 191 17.44 1.08 -2.80
N VAL A 192 17.02 2.19 -3.42
CA VAL A 192 17.91 3.31 -3.74
C VAL A 192 18.40 4.02 -2.47
N ALA A 193 17.55 4.16 -1.44
CA ALA A 193 17.91 4.79 -0.17
C ALA A 193 18.86 3.92 0.69
N GLY A 194 18.71 2.59 0.62
CA GLY A 194 19.51 1.63 1.39
C GLY A 194 20.88 1.32 0.81
N ARG A 195 21.17 1.70 -0.44
CA ARG A 195 22.51 1.52 -1.02
C ARG A 195 23.50 2.47 -0.33
N PRO A 196 24.45 1.98 0.49
CA PRO A 196 25.51 2.82 1.01
C PRO A 196 26.22 3.44 -0.19
N SER A 197 26.39 4.75 -0.17
CA SER A 197 27.02 5.47 -1.27
C SER A 197 28.42 4.89 -1.44
N ALA A 198 28.64 4.08 -2.49
CA ALA A 198 29.91 3.40 -2.74
C ALA A 198 31.11 4.38 -2.85
N GLY A 199 30.85 5.69 -2.94
CA GLY A 199 31.85 6.76 -2.83
C GLY A 199 32.32 7.11 -1.41
N ARG A 200 31.78 6.51 -0.33
CA ARG A 200 32.24 6.77 1.05
C ARG A 200 33.07 5.64 1.66
N ALA A 201 33.07 4.44 1.06
CA ALA A 201 33.82 3.29 1.55
C ALA A 201 35.32 3.31 1.21
N LEU A 202 35.78 4.22 0.33
CA LEU A 202 37.21 4.34 -0.05
C LEU A 202 38.02 5.37 0.77
N ALA A 203 37.46 5.95 1.84
CA ALA A 203 38.15 6.94 2.68
C ALA A 203 38.52 6.44 4.09
N GLY A 204 38.36 5.14 4.38
CA GLY A 204 38.46 4.63 5.75
C GLY A 204 38.86 3.16 5.89
N THR A 205 39.80 2.65 5.07
CA THR A 205 40.57 1.47 5.47
C THR A 205 41.59 1.91 6.52
N GLY A 206 41.18 1.91 7.78
CA GLY A 206 42.07 2.25 8.87
C GLY A 206 41.31 2.48 10.17
N SER A 207 40.76 1.41 10.74
CA SER A 207 40.86 1.15 12.18
C SER A 207 40.29 -0.24 12.45
N THR A 208 41.13 -1.03 13.11
CA THR A 208 40.92 -2.36 13.65
C THR A 208 39.74 -2.44 14.62
N ASP A 209 39.11 -3.63 14.61
CA ASP A 209 38.58 -4.41 15.74
C ASP A 209 38.25 -3.69 17.06
N SER A 210 37.01 -3.87 17.53
CA SER A 210 36.70 -4.63 18.75
C SER A 210 35.27 -4.37 19.28
N ASP A 211 34.68 -5.45 19.78
CA ASP A 211 33.61 -5.52 20.80
C ASP A 211 32.15 -5.23 20.37
N ALA A 212 31.32 -6.26 20.23
CA ALA A 212 30.54 -6.94 21.29
C ALA A 212 29.12 -6.32 21.37
N SER A 213 28.08 -7.03 20.95
CA SER A 213 27.31 -7.95 21.81
C SER A 213 26.82 -7.28 23.10
N GLN A 214 25.67 -6.63 23.03
CA GLN A 214 24.70 -6.27 24.08
C GLN A 214 23.68 -5.38 23.34
N ASP A 215 22.38 -5.66 23.27
CA ASP A 215 21.51 -5.69 24.42
C ASP A 215 20.13 -6.21 23.95
N ALA A 216 19.80 -7.46 24.30
CA ALA A 216 18.48 -8.03 24.18
C ALA A 216 17.98 -8.27 25.60
N GLY A 217 17.37 -7.26 26.22
CA GLY A 217 16.98 -7.39 27.64
C GLY A 217 16.29 -6.19 28.27
N ARG A 218 15.12 -5.78 27.78
CA ARG A 218 14.14 -4.91 28.50
C ARG A 218 12.91 -4.74 27.59
N GLU A 219 11.66 -5.03 27.94
CA GLU A 219 10.96 -4.94 29.21
C GLU A 219 9.81 -5.97 29.25
N SER A 220 9.86 -6.90 30.19
CA SER A 220 8.66 -7.51 30.80
C SER A 220 8.62 -7.05 32.24
N ARG A 221 7.91 -5.95 32.52
CA ARG A 221 7.49 -5.59 33.88
C ARG A 221 6.45 -4.48 33.85
N LYS A 222 5.18 -4.86 34.04
CA LYS A 222 4.28 -4.31 35.08
C LYS A 222 2.85 -4.80 34.80
N GLU A 223 2.51 -5.93 35.38
CA GLU A 223 1.18 -6.16 35.93
C GLU A 223 1.21 -5.70 37.39
N LYS A 224 0.30 -4.80 37.74
CA LYS A 224 -0.34 -4.65 39.05
C LYS A 224 -1.64 -3.89 38.84
#